data_AF-A0A7M7PEB9-F1
#
_entry.id   AF-A0A7M7PEB9-F1
#
_cell.length_a   1.000
_cell.length_b   1.000
_cell.length_c   1.000
_cell.angle_alpha   90.00
_cell.angle_beta   90.00
_cell.angle_gamma   90.00
#
_symmetry.space_group_name_H-M   'P 1'
#
loop_
_entity.id
_entity.type
_entity.pdbx_description
1 polymer ?
#
loop_
_entity_poly.entity_id
_entity_poly.type
_entity_poly.pdbx_seq_one_letter_code
_entity_poly.pdbx_strand_id
1 'polypeptide(L)'
;MSESDIAPGYYYLDTEQKDKDPKVLRKEKLMLWVASNCNDTSWARRDFVQELQTYLPIDTYGLCGHLDCPRSEKECWEMRGQYKFHLALENSQCPEYITEKLWFNSLAVGTVPIVFGAPKADYERLTPPHSFIHLDDFKTVQEFIDYIHLLDRDQQKYLEYFSWRRLGHVMKGSTMLTNHTADNGKILCFIIRTLLIKSLFPEMYQWQARHPVFYDWWYGMCREDTQKTRIMDIDVTMKTDIAV
;
A
#
# COMPACT_ATOMS: atom_id res chain seq x y z
N MET A 1 -15.28 7.84 -0.71
CA MET A 1 -13.89 8.30 -0.96
C MET A 1 -13.57 9.40 0.03
N SER A 2 -12.55 9.23 0.87
CA SER A 2 -11.88 10.39 1.47
C SER A 2 -10.68 10.76 0.60
N GLU A 3 -10.28 12.03 0.59
CA GLU A 3 -9.13 12.57 -0.15
C GLU A 3 -7.80 11.80 0.10
N SER A 4 -7.77 10.89 1.07
CA SER A 4 -6.66 9.97 1.34
C SER A 4 -6.35 8.98 0.22
N ASP A 5 -7.31 8.63 -0.64
CA ASP A 5 -7.15 7.58 -1.65
C ASP A 5 -6.48 8.10 -2.94
N ILE A 6 -6.37 9.43 -3.09
CA ILE A 6 -5.71 10.09 -4.23
C ILE A 6 -4.32 10.55 -3.80
N ALA A 7 -3.45 9.57 -3.66
CA ALA A 7 -2.03 9.78 -3.51
C ALA A 7 -1.35 9.48 -4.85
N PRO A 8 -0.78 10.47 -5.55
CA PRO A 8 0.20 10.17 -6.57
C PRO A 8 1.42 9.60 -5.84
N GLY A 9 1.43 8.29 -5.64
CA GLY A 9 2.57 7.56 -5.11
C GLY A 9 3.67 7.57 -6.15
N TYR A 10 4.43 8.67 -6.19
CA TYR A 10 5.66 8.74 -6.97
C TYR A 10 6.82 8.46 -6.00
N TYR A 11 7.59 7.42 -6.29
CA TYR A 11 8.93 7.32 -5.74
C TYR A 11 9.84 8.12 -6.69
N TYR A 12 10.57 9.08 -6.15
CA TYR A 12 11.55 9.83 -6.94
C TYR A 12 12.86 9.07 -6.93
N LEU A 13 13.50 8.89 -8.09
CA LEU A 13 14.85 8.35 -8.15
C LEU A 13 15.85 9.43 -7.70
N ASP A 14 16.21 9.42 -6.42
CA ASP A 14 17.25 10.29 -5.88
C ASP A 14 18.56 9.52 -5.80
N THR A 15 19.44 9.72 -6.78
CA THR A 15 20.77 9.11 -6.81
C THR A 15 21.79 9.84 -5.93
N GLU A 16 21.45 11.02 -5.38
CA GLU A 16 22.37 11.88 -4.64
C GLU A 16 22.28 11.67 -3.12
N GLN A 17 21.11 11.27 -2.60
CA GLN A 17 20.92 10.92 -1.19
C GLN A 17 20.62 9.44 -0.98
N LYS A 18 21.64 8.69 -0.57
CA LYS A 18 21.43 7.35 -0.01
C LYS A 18 20.65 7.48 1.28
N ASP A 19 19.45 6.91 1.31
CA ASP A 19 18.63 6.85 2.52
C ASP A 19 19.43 6.22 3.67
N LYS A 20 19.61 6.99 4.75
CA LYS A 20 20.26 6.55 6.00
C LYS A 20 19.23 6.32 7.10
N ASP A 21 17.94 6.15 6.76
CA ASP A 21 16.85 6.13 7.75
C ASP A 21 17.07 5.04 8.83
N PRO A 22 17.39 5.44 10.07
CA PRO A 22 17.61 4.51 11.17
C PRO A 22 16.33 3.76 11.57
N LYS A 23 15.14 4.19 11.12
CA LYS A 23 13.86 3.54 11.42
C LYS A 23 13.72 2.15 10.81
N VAL A 24 14.50 1.80 9.79
CA VAL A 24 14.45 0.48 9.14
C VAL A 24 15.20 -0.57 9.97
N LEU A 25 16.18 -0.16 10.78
CA LEU A 25 17.16 -1.06 11.41
C LEU A 25 16.64 -1.77 12.66
N ARG A 26 15.63 -1.21 13.35
CA ARG A 26 15.07 -1.78 14.58
C ARG A 26 13.55 -1.66 14.58
N LYS A 27 12.88 -2.82 14.58
CA LYS A 27 11.44 -2.96 14.71
C LYS A 27 11.13 -3.71 16.00
N GLU A 28 10.12 -3.28 16.72
CA GLU A 28 9.74 -3.83 18.03
C GLU A 28 8.49 -4.69 17.94
N LYS A 29 7.67 -4.48 16.91
CA LYS A 29 6.40 -5.18 16.72
C LYS A 29 6.36 -5.88 15.36
N LEU A 30 5.56 -6.95 15.29
CA LEU A 30 5.51 -7.79 14.10
C LEU A 30 4.68 -7.14 12.99
N MET A 31 3.37 -7.04 13.17
CA MET A 31 2.43 -6.69 12.10
C MET A 31 1.33 -5.76 12.59
N LEU A 32 0.93 -4.81 11.75
CA LEU A 32 -0.22 -3.95 12.01
C LEU A 32 -1.17 -3.88 10.81
N TRP A 33 -2.41 -3.51 11.08
CA TRP A 33 -3.40 -3.12 10.09
C TRP A 33 -4.10 -1.83 10.51
N VAL A 34 -4.15 -0.82 9.63
CA VAL A 34 -4.93 0.40 9.89
C VAL A 34 -6.05 0.53 8.88
N ALA A 35 -7.30 0.54 9.36
CA ALA A 35 -8.46 0.70 8.50
C ALA A 35 -9.59 1.47 9.19
N SER A 36 -10.29 2.26 8.39
CA SER A 36 -11.49 3.00 8.81
C SER A 36 -12.73 2.67 7.97
N ASN A 37 -12.56 1.98 6.84
CA ASN A 37 -13.66 1.54 5.98
C ASN A 37 -13.87 0.03 6.17
N CYS A 38 -14.85 -0.36 6.99
CA CYS A 38 -15.00 -1.76 7.39
C CYS A 38 -15.96 -2.52 6.47
N ASN A 39 -17.07 -1.87 6.08
CA ASN A 39 -18.18 -2.53 5.42
C ASN A 39 -18.22 -2.26 3.90
N ASP A 40 -17.78 -1.07 3.47
CA ASP A 40 -17.80 -0.64 2.06
C ASP A 40 -16.53 -1.12 1.33
N THR A 41 -16.39 -2.44 1.26
CA THR A 41 -15.27 -3.17 0.62
C THR A 41 -15.82 -4.15 -0.41
N SER A 42 -15.08 -4.48 -1.47
CA SER A 42 -15.57 -5.45 -2.47
C SER A 42 -15.46 -6.91 -1.99
N TRP A 43 -14.59 -7.17 -1.01
CA TRP A 43 -14.24 -8.50 -0.48
C TRP A 43 -14.26 -8.50 1.06
N ALA A 44 -14.28 -9.68 1.69
CA ALA A 44 -14.35 -9.85 3.15
C ALA A 44 -13.02 -9.49 3.87
N ARG A 45 -12.58 -8.23 3.71
CA ARG A 45 -11.27 -7.75 4.15
C ARG A 45 -11.09 -7.79 5.67
N ARG A 46 -12.12 -7.40 6.42
CA ARG A 46 -12.08 -7.44 7.89
C ARG A 46 -12.02 -8.89 8.38
N ASP A 47 -12.87 -9.74 7.83
CA ASP A 47 -12.95 -11.16 8.21
C ASP A 47 -11.64 -11.89 7.87
N PHE A 48 -11.02 -11.57 6.73
CA PHE A 48 -9.68 -12.04 6.38
C PHE A 48 -8.62 -11.64 7.42
N VAL A 49 -8.62 -10.39 7.91
CA VAL A 49 -7.68 -9.95 8.94
C VAL A 49 -7.96 -10.66 10.27
N GLN A 50 -9.22 -10.85 10.63
CA GLN A 50 -9.62 -11.58 11.85
C GLN A 50 -9.18 -13.04 11.80
N GLU A 51 -9.33 -13.71 10.65
CA GLU A 51 -8.84 -15.07 10.46
C GLU A 51 -7.31 -15.13 10.57
N LEU A 52 -6.59 -14.20 9.93
CA LEU A 52 -5.13 -14.11 10.07
C LEU A 52 -4.67 -13.86 11.52
N GLN A 53 -5.43 -13.11 12.31
CA GLN A 53 -5.14 -12.85 13.72
C GLN A 53 -5.14 -14.12 14.58
N THR A 54 -5.78 -15.20 14.11
CA THR A 54 -5.72 -16.50 14.81
C THR A 54 -4.33 -17.17 14.69
N TYR A 55 -3.53 -16.77 13.69
CA TYR A 55 -2.22 -17.35 13.42
C TYR A 55 -1.05 -16.42 13.76
N LEU A 56 -1.20 -15.10 13.58
CA LEU A 56 -0.14 -14.11 13.78
C LEU A 56 -0.62 -12.95 14.67
N PRO A 57 0.27 -12.38 15.51
CA PRO A 57 -0.06 -11.18 16.27
C PRO A 57 -0.16 -9.97 15.32
N ILE A 58 -1.38 -9.48 15.12
CA ILE A 58 -1.68 -8.31 14.28
C ILE A 58 -2.40 -7.26 15.14
N ASP A 59 -1.74 -6.11 15.34
CA ASP A 59 -2.34 -4.97 16.01
C ASP A 59 -3.24 -4.20 15.02
N THR A 60 -4.52 -4.06 15.34
CA THR A 60 -5.52 -3.44 14.45
C THR A 60 -5.93 -2.07 14.94
N TYR A 61 -5.77 -1.05 14.09
CA TYR A 61 -6.01 0.35 14.39
C TYR A 61 -7.11 0.99 13.52
N GLY A 62 -7.71 2.05 14.04
CA GLY A 62 -8.75 2.83 13.36
C GLY A 62 -10.15 2.25 13.59
N LEU A 63 -11.15 2.74 12.86
CA LEU A 63 -12.57 2.37 13.08
C LEU A 63 -12.86 0.88 12.88
N CYS A 64 -11.97 0.15 12.18
CA CYS A 64 -12.11 -1.31 11.99
C CYS A 64 -11.27 -2.14 12.97
N GLY A 65 -10.56 -1.49 13.90
CA GLY A 65 -9.73 -2.12 14.92
C GLY A 65 -10.15 -1.68 16.32
N HIS A 66 -9.38 -2.11 17.31
CA HIS A 66 -9.61 -1.82 18.73
C HIS A 66 -8.60 -0.81 19.30
N LEU A 67 -7.62 -0.38 18.50
CA LEU A 67 -6.61 0.60 18.88
C LEU A 67 -6.79 1.91 18.11
N ASP A 68 -6.43 3.02 18.73
CA ASP A 68 -6.52 4.35 18.12
C ASP A 68 -5.21 4.76 17.42
N CYS A 69 -5.35 5.31 16.21
CA CYS A 69 -4.26 5.92 15.45
C CYS A 69 -4.82 7.04 14.58
N PRO A 70 -5.17 8.21 15.17
CA PRO A 70 -5.71 9.33 14.42
C PRO A 70 -4.71 9.81 13.36
N ARG A 71 -5.16 9.95 12.10
CA ARG A 71 -4.28 10.33 10.97
C ARG A 71 -3.61 11.70 11.14
N SER A 72 -4.19 12.57 11.97
CA SER A 72 -3.69 13.90 12.31
C SER A 72 -2.53 13.90 13.31
N GLU A 73 -2.32 12.80 14.02
CA GLU A 73 -1.31 12.71 15.08
C GLU A 73 0.01 12.20 14.53
N LYS A 74 1.11 12.89 14.87
CA LYS A 74 2.45 12.53 14.41
C LYS A 74 2.89 11.21 15.03
N GLU A 75 2.49 11.00 16.27
CA GLU A 75 2.72 9.83 17.10
C GLU A 75 2.18 8.56 16.43
N CYS A 76 1.02 8.65 15.75
CA CYS A 76 0.45 7.55 14.97
C CYS A 76 1.40 7.14 13.83
N TRP A 77 2.02 8.09 13.12
CA TRP A 77 2.97 7.78 12.04
C TRP A 77 4.29 7.21 12.56
N GLU A 78 4.80 7.72 13.68
CA GLU A 78 6.01 7.21 14.33
C GLU A 78 5.81 5.79 14.87
N MET A 79 4.65 5.54 15.49
CA MET A 79 4.25 4.23 16.00
C MET A 79 4.16 3.18 14.88
N ARG A 80 3.56 3.52 13.72
CA ARG A 80 3.53 2.61 12.56
C ARG A 80 4.93 2.18 12.14
N GLY A 81 5.90 3.08 12.21
CA GLY A 81 7.30 2.80 11.92
C GLY A 81 7.96 1.78 12.85
N GLN A 82 7.35 1.43 14.00
CA GLN A 82 7.88 0.43 14.93
C GLN A 82 7.59 -1.02 14.51
N TYR A 83 6.74 -1.23 13.51
CA TYR A 83 6.35 -2.56 13.05
C TYR A 83 7.20 -3.04 11.87
N LYS A 84 7.38 -4.36 11.76
CA LYS A 84 8.03 -4.95 10.59
C LYS A 84 7.16 -4.88 9.35
N PHE A 85 5.90 -5.25 9.50
CA PHE A 85 4.94 -5.40 8.41
C PHE A 85 3.69 -4.53 8.61
N HIS A 86 3.17 -3.99 7.52
CA HIS A 86 1.85 -3.36 7.48
C HIS A 86 0.98 -4.08 6.46
N LEU A 87 -0.22 -4.49 6.88
CA LEU A 87 -1.25 -5.05 6.00
C LEU A 87 -1.84 -3.92 5.15
N ALA A 88 -1.27 -3.69 3.97
CA ALA A 88 -1.70 -2.70 3.00
C ALA A 88 -2.81 -3.28 2.10
N LEU A 89 -3.95 -3.60 2.72
CA LEU A 89 -5.08 -4.27 2.08
C LEU A 89 -6.07 -3.26 1.51
N GLU A 90 -6.29 -3.29 0.19
CA GLU A 90 -7.19 -2.36 -0.48
C GLU A 90 -8.65 -2.68 -0.26
N ASN A 91 -9.50 -1.66 -0.35
CA ASN A 91 -10.94 -1.84 -0.16
C ASN A 91 -11.56 -2.70 -1.27
N SER A 92 -10.94 -2.74 -2.45
CA SER A 92 -11.47 -3.43 -3.62
C SER A 92 -10.38 -4.12 -4.43
N GLN A 93 -10.76 -5.19 -5.14
CA GLN A 93 -9.88 -5.88 -6.07
C GLN A 93 -9.92 -5.21 -7.45
N CYS A 94 -8.96 -4.34 -7.72
CA CYS A 94 -9.01 -3.44 -8.86
C CYS A 94 -7.65 -3.31 -9.55
N PRO A 95 -7.57 -3.44 -10.88
CA PRO A 95 -6.36 -3.09 -11.62
C PRO A 95 -5.87 -1.69 -11.22
N GLU A 96 -4.57 -1.59 -10.99
CA GLU A 96 -3.84 -0.35 -10.64
C GLU A 96 -4.30 0.39 -9.37
N TYR A 97 -5.25 -0.17 -8.60
CA TYR A 97 -5.74 0.46 -7.38
C TYR A 97 -4.75 0.26 -6.23
N ILE A 98 -3.72 1.11 -6.19
CA ILE A 98 -2.65 1.09 -5.18
C ILE A 98 -2.64 2.45 -4.49
N THR A 99 -3.02 2.48 -3.21
CA THR A 99 -3.38 3.72 -2.51
C THR A 99 -2.36 4.13 -1.44
N GLU A 100 -2.74 5.07 -0.57
CA GLU A 100 -1.96 5.52 0.57
C GLU A 100 -1.59 4.38 1.54
N LYS A 101 -2.34 3.27 1.51
CA LYS A 101 -2.05 2.09 2.33
C LYS A 101 -0.66 1.53 2.05
N LEU A 102 -0.30 1.39 0.77
CA LEU A 102 1.04 0.99 0.37
C LEU A 102 2.03 2.15 0.54
N TRP A 103 1.73 3.30 -0.07
CA TRP A 103 2.69 4.39 -0.22
C TRP A 103 3.02 5.07 1.11
N PHE A 104 2.01 5.48 1.88
CA PHE A 104 2.22 6.35 3.04
C PHE A 104 2.12 5.59 4.36
N ASN A 105 1.16 4.68 4.48
CA ASN A 105 0.99 3.88 5.69
C ASN A 105 2.05 2.78 5.82
N SER A 106 2.78 2.46 4.73
CA SER A 106 3.86 1.46 4.76
C SER A 106 5.22 2.01 4.34
N LEU A 107 5.42 2.24 3.03
CA LEU A 107 6.74 2.55 2.49
C LEU A 107 7.30 3.84 3.09
N ALA A 108 6.52 4.92 3.18
CA ALA A 108 7.00 6.20 3.72
C ALA A 108 7.40 6.13 5.21
N VAL A 109 6.76 5.25 6.01
CA VAL A 109 7.07 5.08 7.44
C VAL A 109 8.08 3.96 7.73
N GLY A 110 8.59 3.30 6.67
CA GLY A 110 9.65 2.32 6.80
C GLY A 110 9.19 0.92 7.22
N THR A 111 7.96 0.52 6.91
CA THR A 111 7.50 -0.87 7.09
C THR A 111 7.44 -1.59 5.74
N VAL A 112 7.48 -2.93 5.77
CA VAL A 112 7.29 -3.75 4.56
C VAL A 112 5.79 -3.95 4.34
N PRO A 113 5.21 -3.43 3.24
CA PRO A 113 3.80 -3.66 2.93
C PRO A 113 3.56 -5.12 2.53
N ILE A 114 2.57 -5.74 3.15
CA ILE A 114 1.92 -6.97 2.69
C ILE A 114 0.64 -6.55 1.98
N VAL A 115 0.54 -6.82 0.69
CA VAL A 115 -0.43 -6.16 -0.20
C VAL A 115 -1.44 -7.14 -0.77
N PHE A 116 -2.65 -6.61 -0.99
CA PHE A 116 -3.70 -7.26 -1.77
C PHE A 116 -4.74 -6.24 -2.23
N GLY A 117 -5.23 -6.39 -3.45
CA GLY A 117 -6.13 -5.45 -4.11
C GLY A 117 -5.97 -5.49 -5.62
N ALA A 118 -4.90 -4.88 -6.12
CA ALA A 118 -4.55 -4.99 -7.53
C ALA A 118 -3.93 -6.37 -7.87
N PRO A 119 -3.92 -6.78 -9.15
CA PRO A 119 -3.10 -7.90 -9.60
C PRO A 119 -1.62 -7.67 -9.27
N LYS A 120 -0.89 -8.73 -8.93
CA LYS A 120 0.55 -8.65 -8.60
C LYS A 120 1.37 -7.91 -9.67
N ALA A 121 1.07 -8.14 -10.95
CA ALA A 121 1.75 -7.47 -12.07
C ALA A 121 1.64 -5.94 -12.02
N ASP A 122 0.56 -5.39 -11.45
CA ASP A 122 0.42 -3.94 -11.27
C ASP A 122 1.32 -3.42 -10.15
N TYR A 123 1.40 -4.14 -9.02
CA TYR A 123 2.36 -3.80 -7.98
C TYR A 123 3.81 -3.88 -8.49
N GLU A 124 4.17 -4.92 -9.23
CA GLU A 124 5.52 -5.08 -9.81
C GLU A 124 5.87 -3.95 -10.79
N ARG A 125 4.89 -3.47 -11.56
CA ARG A 125 5.08 -2.41 -12.54
C ARG A 125 5.10 -1.00 -11.93
N LEU A 126 4.29 -0.76 -10.89
CA LEU A 126 4.02 0.59 -10.37
C LEU A 126 4.77 0.92 -9.08
N THR A 127 5.32 -0.08 -8.38
CA THR A 127 6.00 0.12 -7.09
C THR A 127 7.50 -0.15 -7.20
N PRO A 128 8.32 0.32 -6.22
CA PRO A 128 9.75 0.03 -6.24
C PRO A 128 10.02 -1.48 -6.27
N PRO A 129 11.09 -1.93 -6.97
CA PRO A 129 11.37 -3.36 -7.08
C PRO A 129 11.67 -3.96 -5.71
N HIS A 130 11.12 -5.16 -5.47
CA HIS A 130 11.33 -5.90 -4.21
C HIS A 130 11.00 -5.05 -2.96
N SER A 131 9.89 -4.31 -2.98
CA SER A 131 9.46 -3.45 -1.86
C SER A 131 8.19 -3.92 -1.14
N PHE A 132 7.59 -5.04 -1.55
CA PHE A 132 6.32 -5.53 -1.01
C PHE A 132 6.24 -7.05 -1.04
N ILE A 133 5.34 -7.61 -0.23
CA ILE A 133 4.98 -9.03 -0.22
C ILE A 133 3.55 -9.14 -0.75
N HIS A 134 3.31 -9.88 -1.83
CA HIS A 134 1.95 -10.08 -2.33
C HIS A 134 1.33 -11.31 -1.68
N LEU A 135 0.07 -11.24 -1.22
CA LEU A 135 -0.60 -12.41 -0.65
C LEU A 135 -0.78 -13.57 -1.65
N ASP A 136 -0.73 -13.27 -2.94
CA ASP A 136 -0.79 -14.28 -4.02
C ASP A 136 0.50 -15.07 -4.22
N ASP A 137 1.58 -14.71 -3.51
CA ASP A 137 2.83 -15.46 -3.54
C ASP A 137 2.74 -16.77 -2.74
N PHE A 138 1.68 -16.96 -1.96
CA PHE A 138 1.47 -18.10 -1.07
C PHE A 138 0.21 -18.87 -1.48
N LYS A 139 0.30 -20.20 -1.42
CA LYS A 139 -0.85 -21.07 -1.68
C LYS A 139 -1.69 -21.30 -0.42
N THR A 140 -1.04 -21.30 0.74
CA THR A 140 -1.67 -21.57 2.05
C THR A 140 -1.26 -20.53 3.08
N VAL A 141 -2.09 -20.33 4.11
CA VAL A 141 -1.78 -19.47 5.25
C VAL A 141 -0.50 -19.96 5.93
N GLN A 142 -0.27 -21.27 5.99
CA GLN A 142 0.96 -21.82 6.58
C GLN A 142 2.21 -21.39 5.83
N GLU A 143 2.21 -21.42 4.49
CA GLU A 143 3.34 -20.93 3.69
C GLU A 143 3.61 -19.44 3.95
N PHE A 144 2.56 -18.64 4.10
CA PHE A 144 2.67 -17.23 4.46
C PHE A 144 3.24 -17.03 5.87
N ILE A 145 2.73 -17.75 6.88
CA ILE A 145 3.23 -17.69 8.26
C ILE A 145 4.71 -18.05 8.33
N ASP A 146 5.10 -19.14 7.66
CA ASP A 146 6.49 -19.61 7.62
C ASP A 146 7.41 -18.54 7.01
N TYR A 147 6.93 -17.85 5.96
CA TYR A 147 7.65 -16.76 5.34
C TYR A 147 7.77 -15.52 6.24
N ILE A 148 6.69 -15.13 6.93
CA ILE A 148 6.73 -14.03 7.90
C ILE A 148 7.69 -14.34 9.05
N HIS A 149 7.68 -15.57 9.58
CA HIS A 149 8.64 -15.98 10.62
C HIS A 149 10.08 -16.06 10.12
N LEU A 150 10.31 -16.45 8.86
CA LEU A 150 11.62 -16.40 8.24
C LEU A 150 12.16 -14.98 8.25
N LEU A 151 11.38 -14.01 7.76
CA LEU A 151 11.77 -12.60 7.74
C LEU A 151 11.88 -12.00 9.14
N ASP A 152 11.06 -12.47 10.10
CA ASP A 152 11.17 -11.99 11.47
C ASP A 152 12.49 -12.41 12.14
N ARG A 153 12.97 -13.62 11.85
CA ARG A 153 14.21 -14.18 12.41
C ARG A 153 15.47 -13.80 11.63
N ASP A 154 15.36 -13.60 10.33
CA ASP A 154 16.48 -13.28 9.44
C ASP A 154 16.46 -11.79 9.07
N GLN A 155 17.21 -11.00 9.86
CA GLN A 155 17.31 -9.56 9.65
C GLN A 155 17.88 -9.21 8.27
N GLN A 156 18.79 -10.02 7.71
CA GLN A 156 19.37 -9.74 6.41
C GLN A 156 18.31 -9.83 5.31
N LYS A 157 17.53 -10.92 5.29
CA LYS A 157 16.42 -11.07 4.34
C LYS A 157 15.34 -10.00 4.51
N TYR A 158 15.02 -9.64 5.76
CA TYR A 158 14.09 -8.54 6.00
C TYR A 158 14.60 -7.22 5.42
N LEU A 159 15.90 -6.92 5.58
CA LEU A 159 16.49 -5.68 5.09
C LEU A 159 16.58 -5.61 3.54
N GLU A 160 16.50 -6.75 2.84
CA GLU A 160 16.47 -6.77 1.37
C GLU A 160 15.28 -5.98 0.82
N TYR A 161 14.13 -6.01 1.50
CA TYR A 161 12.91 -5.24 1.17
C TYR A 161 13.06 -3.72 1.21
N PHE A 162 14.20 -3.23 1.67
CA PHE A 162 14.53 -1.80 1.73
C PHE A 162 15.63 -1.41 0.76
N SER A 163 16.14 -2.36 -0.06
CA SER A 163 17.21 -2.11 -1.03
C SER A 163 16.83 -1.05 -2.06
N TRP A 164 15.55 -0.98 -2.43
CA TRP A 164 15.00 0.03 -3.32
C TRP A 164 15.21 1.46 -2.82
N ARG A 165 15.43 1.68 -1.51
CA ARG A 165 15.69 3.01 -0.96
C ARG A 165 17.02 3.62 -1.42
N ARG A 166 17.92 2.81 -1.97
CA ARG A 166 19.12 3.29 -2.66
C ARG A 166 18.80 3.96 -3.99
N LEU A 167 17.64 3.65 -4.55
CA LEU A 167 17.15 4.24 -5.79
C LEU A 167 16.42 5.54 -5.50
N GLY A 168 15.79 5.70 -4.32
CA GLY A 168 14.92 6.84 -4.04
C GLY A 168 14.12 6.74 -2.74
N HIS A 169 13.17 7.66 -2.55
CA HIS A 169 12.27 7.68 -1.38
C HIS A 169 10.82 7.98 -1.77
N VAL A 170 9.87 7.59 -0.91
CA VAL A 170 8.44 7.87 -1.06
C VAL A 170 8.09 9.17 -0.35
N MET A 171 7.47 10.11 -1.05
CA MET A 171 7.01 11.38 -0.49
C MET A 171 5.49 11.43 -0.39
N LYS A 172 4.96 11.86 0.76
CA LYS A 172 3.54 12.20 0.88
C LYS A 172 3.26 13.46 0.06
N GLY A 173 2.31 13.35 -0.88
CA GLY A 173 1.97 14.42 -1.82
C GLY A 173 1.60 15.76 -1.17
N SER A 174 1.32 15.81 0.14
CA SER A 174 1.08 17.05 0.86
C SER A 174 2.30 17.98 0.86
N THR A 175 3.53 17.49 1.00
CA THR A 175 4.69 18.40 1.11
C THR A 175 5.06 19.03 -0.24
N MET A 176 4.82 18.35 -1.36
CA MET A 176 4.92 18.95 -2.69
C MET A 176 3.73 19.86 -2.98
N LEU A 177 2.50 19.44 -2.65
CA LEU A 177 1.30 20.19 -2.99
C LEU A 177 1.09 21.40 -2.10
N THR A 178 1.57 21.47 -0.86
CA THR A 178 1.39 22.67 -0.02
C THR A 178 2.57 23.63 -0.08
N ASN A 179 3.80 23.13 -0.23
CA ASN A 179 4.97 24.02 -0.29
C ASN A 179 5.29 24.53 -1.72
N HIS A 180 4.73 23.91 -2.76
CA HIS A 180 4.83 24.43 -4.15
C HIS A 180 3.53 25.00 -4.73
N THR A 181 2.40 24.95 -4.02
CA THR A 181 1.20 25.71 -4.44
C THR A 181 1.24 27.16 -3.97
N ALA A 182 1.99 27.46 -2.91
CA ALA A 182 2.28 28.84 -2.53
C ALA A 182 3.26 29.53 -3.49
N ASP A 183 4.05 28.77 -4.28
CA ASP A 183 5.05 29.34 -5.19
C ASP A 183 5.12 28.59 -6.54
N ASN A 184 4.44 29.15 -7.54
CA ASN A 184 4.78 29.10 -8.97
C ASN A 184 4.32 27.94 -9.87
N GLY A 185 3.07 27.45 -9.79
CA GLY A 185 2.42 26.76 -10.93
C GLY A 185 3.10 25.51 -11.51
N LYS A 186 4.16 25.00 -10.86
CA LYS A 186 5.04 23.96 -11.38
C LYS A 186 4.33 22.62 -11.50
N ILE A 187 3.31 22.37 -10.68
CA ILE A 187 2.51 21.14 -10.71
C ILE A 187 1.59 21.13 -11.92
N LEU A 188 0.94 22.24 -12.25
CA LEU A 188 0.16 22.34 -13.48
C LEU A 188 1.09 22.19 -14.68
N CYS A 189 2.27 22.81 -14.66
CA CYS A 189 3.28 22.61 -15.70
C CYS A 189 3.80 21.17 -15.76
N PHE A 190 3.95 20.47 -14.63
CA PHE A 190 4.40 19.08 -14.59
C PHE A 190 3.32 18.12 -15.11
N ILE A 191 2.06 18.32 -14.70
CA ILE A 191 0.91 17.58 -15.22
C ILE A 191 0.77 17.84 -16.71
N ILE A 192 0.74 19.10 -17.14
CA ILE A 192 0.67 19.47 -18.56
C ILE A 192 1.85 18.88 -19.30
N ARG A 193 3.10 19.02 -18.83
CA ARG A 193 4.29 18.47 -19.48
C ARG A 193 4.24 16.95 -19.56
N THR A 194 3.79 16.27 -18.51
CA THR A 194 3.65 14.81 -18.50
C THR A 194 2.58 14.37 -19.50
N LEU A 195 1.44 15.04 -19.53
CA LEU A 195 0.38 14.80 -20.51
C LEU A 195 0.85 15.12 -21.94
N LEU A 196 1.62 16.19 -22.13
CA LEU A 196 2.18 16.60 -23.42
C LEU A 196 3.21 15.59 -23.92
N ILE A 197 4.15 15.18 -23.07
CA ILE A 197 5.16 14.18 -23.41
C ILE A 197 4.49 12.83 -23.73
N LYS A 198 3.49 12.42 -22.94
CA LYS A 198 2.68 11.22 -23.24
C LYS A 198 1.93 11.35 -24.56
N SER A 199 1.39 12.51 -24.87
CA SER A 199 0.68 12.77 -26.13
C SER A 199 1.60 12.82 -27.34
N LEU A 200 2.83 13.32 -27.17
CA LEU A 200 3.79 13.55 -28.26
C LEU A 200 4.70 12.34 -28.53
N PHE A 201 4.91 11.48 -27.54
CA PHE A 201 5.80 10.32 -27.64
C PHE A 201 5.14 9.06 -27.06
N PRO A 202 4.02 8.60 -27.65
CA PRO A 202 3.31 7.43 -27.15
C PRO A 202 4.17 6.17 -27.17
N GLU A 203 5.09 6.02 -28.12
CA GLU A 203 6.04 4.90 -28.20
C GLU A 203 7.09 4.83 -27.06
N MET A 204 7.44 5.96 -26.41
CA MET A 204 8.33 5.94 -25.23
C MET A 204 7.66 5.31 -24.00
N TYR A 205 6.33 5.32 -23.97
CA TYR A 205 5.52 4.74 -22.91
C TYR A 205 4.77 3.58 -23.54
N GLN A 206 5.35 2.37 -23.49
CA GLN A 206 4.73 1.12 -23.98
C GLN A 206 3.50 0.71 -23.14
N TRP A 207 2.54 1.61 -22.99
CA TRP A 207 1.22 1.38 -22.45
C TRP A 207 0.34 0.93 -23.62
N GLN A 208 0.35 -0.37 -23.88
CA GLN A 208 -0.61 -0.97 -24.79
C GLN A 208 -2.02 -0.82 -24.18
N ALA A 209 -2.82 0.03 -24.83
CA ALA A 209 -4.28 -0.02 -24.88
C ALA A 209 -5.02 -0.21 -23.54
N ARG A 210 -5.15 0.89 -22.80
CA ARG A 210 -6.40 1.32 -22.14
C ARG A 210 -6.09 2.64 -21.43
N HIS A 211 -6.58 3.78 -21.94
CA HIS A 211 -6.83 4.91 -21.05
C HIS A 211 -8.01 4.46 -20.18
N PRO A 212 -7.82 4.11 -18.91
CA PRO A 212 -8.95 3.67 -18.13
C PRO A 212 -9.83 4.91 -17.96
N VAL A 213 -11.13 4.81 -18.30
CA VAL A 213 -12.06 5.93 -18.18
C VAL A 213 -12.05 6.34 -16.72
N PHE A 214 -11.33 7.41 -16.39
CA PHE A 214 -10.98 7.75 -15.01
C PHE A 214 -12.24 7.80 -14.12
N TYR A 215 -13.37 8.19 -14.69
CA TYR A 215 -14.66 8.25 -14.02
C TYR A 215 -15.27 6.89 -13.65
N ASP A 216 -15.07 5.83 -14.44
CA ASP A 216 -15.84 4.58 -14.33
C ASP A 216 -15.29 3.59 -13.30
N TRP A 217 -14.00 3.66 -12.97
CA TRP A 217 -13.32 2.75 -12.02
C TRP A 217 -12.69 3.47 -10.81
N TRP A 218 -12.42 4.78 -10.88
CA TRP A 218 -11.70 5.54 -9.84
C TRP A 218 -12.60 6.05 -8.70
N TYR A 219 -13.87 5.64 -8.63
CA TYR A 219 -14.79 6.05 -7.54
C TYR A 219 -14.52 5.32 -6.20
N GLY A 220 -13.26 4.95 -5.94
CA GLY A 220 -12.79 4.29 -4.71
C GLY A 220 -13.19 2.82 -4.57
N MET A 221 -13.94 2.28 -5.52
CA MET A 221 -14.37 0.87 -5.59
C MET A 221 -14.56 0.48 -7.05
N CYS A 222 -14.03 -0.68 -7.46
CA CYS A 222 -14.51 -1.32 -8.69
C CYS A 222 -15.96 -1.70 -8.48
N ARG A 223 -16.80 -1.43 -9.50
CA ARG A 223 -18.24 -1.74 -9.44
C ARG A 223 -18.53 -3.24 -9.49
N GLU A 224 -17.56 -4.05 -9.92
CA GLU A 224 -17.68 -5.49 -9.97
C GLU A 224 -17.20 -6.11 -8.66
N ASP A 225 -17.97 -7.07 -8.16
CA ASP A 225 -17.61 -7.85 -6.97
C ASP A 225 -16.30 -8.62 -7.17
N THR A 226 -15.71 -9.00 -6.04
CA THR A 226 -14.49 -9.80 -5.90
C THR A 226 -14.28 -10.84 -7.02
N GLN A 227 -13.19 -10.70 -7.78
CA GLN A 227 -12.80 -11.73 -8.76
C GLN A 227 -12.22 -12.99 -8.10
N LYS A 228 -11.59 -12.84 -6.92
CA LYS A 228 -11.00 -13.94 -6.14
C LYS A 228 -11.83 -14.34 -4.92
N THR A 229 -12.42 -15.52 -4.95
CA THR A 229 -13.17 -16.07 -3.82
C THR A 229 -12.29 -16.56 -2.66
N ARG A 230 -10.99 -16.72 -2.88
CA ARG A 230 -10.02 -17.13 -1.87
C ARG A 230 -8.73 -16.32 -1.94
N ILE A 231 -8.13 -16.11 -0.78
CA ILE A 231 -6.76 -15.63 -0.63
C ILE A 231 -6.03 -16.69 0.18
N MET A 232 -5.01 -17.29 -0.42
CA MET A 232 -4.45 -18.55 0.08
C MET A 232 -5.58 -19.59 0.20
N ASP A 233 -5.74 -20.23 1.35
CA ASP A 233 -6.81 -21.14 1.70
C ASP A 233 -7.94 -20.50 2.55
N ILE A 234 -7.93 -19.18 2.74
CA ILE A 234 -9.01 -18.42 3.41
C ILE A 234 -10.10 -18.01 2.39
N ASP A 235 -11.37 -18.23 2.73
CA ASP A 235 -12.53 -17.73 1.97
C ASP A 235 -12.75 -16.24 2.23
N VAL A 236 -12.88 -15.44 1.17
CA VAL A 236 -13.05 -13.98 1.27
C VAL A 236 -14.35 -13.47 0.64
N THR A 237 -15.33 -14.36 0.45
CA THR A 237 -16.64 -14.03 -0.14
C THR A 237 -17.71 -13.68 0.90
N MET A 238 -17.61 -14.21 2.11
CA MET A 238 -18.60 -14.01 3.17
C MET A 238 -18.18 -12.86 4.09
N LYS A 239 -18.93 -11.77 4.06
CA LYS A 239 -18.83 -10.73 5.08
C LYS A 239 -19.67 -11.15 6.28
N THR A 240 -19.05 -11.37 7.42
CA THR A 240 -19.80 -11.69 8.63
C THR A 240 -20.51 -10.42 9.11
N ASP A 241 -21.85 -10.44 9.09
CA ASP A 241 -22.67 -9.39 9.69
C ASP A 241 -22.49 -9.45 11.21
N ILE A 242 -21.64 -8.58 11.75
CA ILE A 242 -21.54 -8.35 13.19
C ILE A 242 -22.15 -6.97 13.44
N ALA A 243 -23.28 -6.96 14.14
CA ALA A 243 -23.91 -5.75 14.65
C ALA A 243 -22.89 -4.93 15.46
N VAL A 244 -22.81 -3.64 15.13
CA VAL A 244 -22.01 -2.63 15.83
C VAL A 244 -22.41 -2.54 17.30
#